data_AF-A0A956I0Q1-F1
#
_entry.id   AF-A0A956I0Q1-F1
#
_cell.length_a   1.000
_cell.length_b   1.000
_cell.length_c   1.000
_cell.angle_alpha   90.00
_cell.angle_beta   90.00
_cell.angle_gamma   90.00
#
_symmetry.space_group_name_H-M   'P 1'
#
loop_
_entity.id
_entity.type
_entity.pdbx_description
1 polymer ?
#
loop_
_entity_poly.entity_id
_entity_poly.type
_entity_poly.pdbx_seq_one_letter_code
_entity_poly.pdbx_strand_id
1 'polypeptide(L)'
;KHMAPTWVQNVLLRPFSGLLGMMSAEEGAQTQLHCLLDDEAPRCSGAYYSQNSILYPNKADRRGGWPMRSPNPTTHDDAVGERLYAVSAEAVGLDAARPSPRVSPA
;
A
#
# COMPACT_ATOMS: atom_id res chain seq x y z
N LYS A 1 8.75 0.58 31.65
CA LYS A 1 9.59 0.73 30.43
C LYS A 1 9.47 2.19 29.99
N HIS A 2 10.44 3.03 30.37
CA HIS A 2 10.34 4.47 30.18
C HIS A 2 10.59 4.82 28.70
N MET A 3 9.55 5.21 27.98
CA MET A 3 9.70 5.83 26.67
C MET A 3 10.37 7.20 26.86
N ALA A 4 11.32 7.52 25.98
CA ALA A 4 11.96 8.84 25.98
C ALA A 4 10.90 9.94 25.79
N PRO A 5 11.07 11.13 26.39
CA PRO A 5 10.15 12.25 26.21
C PRO A 5 9.91 12.55 24.72
N THR A 6 8.68 12.83 24.32
CA THR A 6 8.27 13.03 22.91
C THR A 6 9.10 14.09 22.18
N TRP A 7 9.61 15.10 22.90
CA TRP A 7 10.49 16.13 22.33
C TRP A 7 11.86 15.59 21.94
N VAL A 8 12.40 14.60 22.67
CA VAL A 8 13.66 13.91 22.35
C VAL A 8 13.50 13.14 21.03
N GLN A 9 12.39 12.41 20.86
CA GLN A 9 12.10 11.72 19.60
C GLN A 9 11.94 12.72 18.43
N ASN A 10 11.16 13.79 18.63
CA ASN A 10 10.82 14.72 17.56
C ASN A 10 11.94 15.71 17.17
N VAL A 11 12.98 15.90 18.00
CA VAL A 11 14.08 16.83 17.72
C VAL A 11 15.37 16.09 17.39
N LEU A 12 15.73 15.03 18.13
CA LEU A 12 16.99 14.32 17.93
C LEU A 12 16.91 13.22 16.87
N LEU A 13 15.78 12.54 16.71
CA LEU A 13 15.64 11.46 15.72
C LEU A 13 15.21 11.97 14.34
N ARG A 14 14.66 13.18 14.27
CA ARG A 14 14.14 13.81 13.05
C ARG A 14 15.19 14.04 11.95
N PRO A 15 16.43 14.49 12.22
CA PRO A 15 17.46 14.54 11.17
C PRO A 15 17.91 13.16 10.67
N PHE A 16 17.68 12.09 11.44
CA PHE A 16 17.99 10.71 11.05
C PHE A 16 16.75 9.92 10.61
N SER A 17 15.58 10.57 10.48
CA SER A 17 14.32 9.86 10.24
C SER A 17 14.27 9.21 8.86
N GLY A 18 14.89 9.83 7.86
CA GLY A 18 15.05 9.23 6.52
C GLY A 18 15.89 7.95 6.53
N LEU A 19 16.93 7.88 7.39
CA LEU A 19 17.74 6.67 7.60
C LEU A 19 16.95 5.54 8.30
N LEU A 20 15.94 5.91 9.09
CA LEU A 20 15.03 4.98 9.77
C LEU A 20 13.83 4.56 8.89
N GLY A 21 13.78 5.00 7.63
CA GLY A 21 12.69 4.69 6.71
C GLY A 21 11.36 5.37 7.07
N MET A 22 11.39 6.43 7.87
CA MET A 22 10.20 7.22 8.17
C MET A 22 9.96 8.24 7.05
N MET A 23 8.89 8.03 6.29
CA MET A 23 8.42 9.00 5.29
C MET A 23 7.75 10.19 5.97
N SER A 24 7.96 11.39 5.42
CA SER A 24 7.15 12.56 5.73
C SER A 24 5.73 12.42 5.20
N ALA A 25 4.81 13.26 5.70
CA ALA A 25 3.44 13.31 5.18
C ALA A 25 3.40 13.72 3.70
N GLU A 26 4.30 14.60 3.27
CA GLU A 26 4.45 15.01 1.88
C GLU A 26 4.84 13.82 1.00
N GLU A 27 5.90 13.09 1.36
CA GLU A 27 6.34 11.89 0.65
C GLU A 27 5.22 10.84 0.64
N GLY A 28 4.58 10.55 1.77
CA GLY A 28 3.49 9.57 1.84
C GLY A 28 2.24 9.92 1.01
N ALA A 29 2.04 11.20 0.70
CA ALA A 29 0.93 11.64 -0.13
C ALA A 29 1.17 11.44 -1.64
N GLN A 30 2.43 11.35 -2.09
CA GLN A 30 2.72 11.40 -3.54
C GLN A 30 2.14 10.21 -4.31
N THR A 31 2.22 8.99 -3.75
CA THR A 31 1.60 7.81 -4.42
C THR A 31 0.08 7.97 -4.56
N GLN A 32 -0.58 8.51 -3.53
CA GLN A 32 -2.03 8.72 -3.56
C GLN A 32 -2.40 9.80 -4.58
N LEU A 33 -1.65 10.90 -4.61
CA LEU A 33 -1.84 11.98 -5.58
C LEU A 33 -1.58 11.50 -7.01
N HIS A 34 -0.56 10.67 -7.23
CA HIS A 34 -0.29 10.07 -8.55
C HIS A 34 -1.48 9.21 -9.01
N CYS A 35 -1.94 8.27 -8.20
CA CYS A 35 -3.10 7.42 -8.57
C CYS A 35 -4.39 8.22 -8.79
N LEU A 36 -4.53 9.40 -8.17
CA LEU A 36 -5.71 10.24 -8.29
C LEU A 36 -5.66 11.20 -9.50
N LEU A 37 -4.47 11.66 -9.87
CA LEU A 37 -4.29 12.78 -10.80
C LEU A 37 -3.61 12.41 -12.13
N ASP A 38 -2.92 11.27 -12.20
CA ASP A 38 -2.21 10.86 -13.41
C ASP A 38 -3.17 10.23 -14.42
N ASP A 39 -3.18 10.74 -15.65
CA ASP A 39 -4.06 10.30 -16.73
C ASP A 39 -3.79 8.85 -17.19
N GLU A 40 -2.59 8.32 -16.94
CA GLU A 40 -2.24 6.94 -17.27
C GLU A 40 -2.66 5.95 -16.17
N ALA A 41 -2.82 6.40 -14.92
CA ALA A 41 -3.19 5.53 -13.80
C ALA A 41 -4.50 4.72 -14.05
N PRO A 42 -5.58 5.30 -14.63
CA PRO A 42 -6.78 4.54 -15.00
C PRO A 42 -6.55 3.38 -15.98
N ARG A 43 -5.49 3.43 -16.80
CA ARG A 43 -5.13 2.37 -17.76
C ARG A 43 -4.45 1.17 -17.12
N CYS A 44 -4.05 1.31 -15.85
CA CYS A 44 -3.34 0.29 -15.08
C CYS A 44 -4.20 -0.22 -13.91
N SER A 45 -5.50 -0.44 -14.15
CA SER A 45 -6.42 -0.95 -13.14
C SER A 45 -5.91 -2.26 -12.52
N GLY A 46 -6.00 -2.37 -11.19
CA GLY A 46 -5.49 -3.50 -10.41
C GLY A 46 -3.98 -3.51 -10.18
N ALA A 47 -3.22 -2.54 -10.73
CA ALA A 47 -1.79 -2.45 -10.48
C ALA A 47 -1.46 -1.97 -9.06
N TYR A 48 -0.29 -2.36 -8.57
CA TYR A 48 0.23 -1.95 -7.27
C TYR A 48 1.18 -0.77 -7.44
N TYR A 49 1.05 0.23 -6.59
CA TYR A 49 1.86 1.45 -6.62
C TYR A 49 2.54 1.61 -5.27
N SER A 50 3.85 1.81 -5.29
CA SER A 50 4.63 2.04 -4.08
C SER A 50 5.74 3.02 -4.36
N GLN A 51 5.95 3.96 -3.44
CA GLN A 51 7.00 4.96 -3.59
C GLN A 51 8.39 4.45 -3.23
N ASN A 52 8.50 3.84 -2.05
CA ASN A 52 9.68 3.11 -1.59
C ASN A 52 9.31 2.33 -0.33
N SER A 53 10.10 1.33 0.02
CA SER A 53 10.00 0.67 1.32
C SER A 53 11.28 -0.07 1.66
N ILE A 54 11.85 0.23 2.82
CA ILE A 54 12.98 -0.53 3.35
C ILE A 54 12.59 -1.95 3.79
N LEU A 55 11.28 -2.20 3.96
CA LEU A 55 10.73 -3.47 4.45
C LEU A 55 10.57 -4.51 3.35
N TYR A 56 10.73 -4.13 2.07
CA TYR A 56 10.69 -5.12 1.00
C TYR A 56 11.90 -6.07 1.08
N PRO A 57 11.65 -7.40 1.05
CA PRO A 57 12.72 -8.40 1.17
C PRO A 57 13.78 -8.25 0.08
N ASN A 58 13.35 -8.00 -1.16
CA ASN A 58 14.25 -7.77 -2.29
C ASN A 58 14.69 -6.30 -2.34
N LYS A 59 15.99 -6.06 -2.41
CA LYS A 59 16.58 -4.72 -2.48
C LYS A 59 16.18 -3.96 -3.74
N ALA A 60 15.95 -4.67 -4.86
CA ALA A 60 15.54 -4.05 -6.12
C ALA A 60 14.17 -3.34 -5.99
N ASP A 61 13.27 -3.90 -5.19
CA ASP A 61 11.91 -3.39 -5.01
C ASP A 61 11.86 -2.18 -4.06
N ARG A 62 12.92 -1.94 -3.27
CA ARG A 62 12.93 -0.89 -2.23
C ARG A 62 12.76 0.51 -2.79
N ARG A 63 13.10 0.72 -4.06
CA ARG A 63 12.90 1.99 -4.76
C ARG A 63 11.45 2.23 -5.20
N GLY A 64 10.55 1.29 -4.96
CA GLY A 64 9.16 1.36 -5.39
C GLY A 64 9.01 1.29 -6.91
N GLY A 65 7.80 1.61 -7.36
CA GLY A 65 7.44 1.80 -8.75
C GLY A 65 5.97 2.14 -8.92
N TRP A 66 5.69 2.95 -9.93
CA TRP A 66 4.37 3.42 -10.32
C TRP A 66 4.14 3.12 -11.81
N PRO A 67 3.51 1.97 -12.17
CA PRO A 67 3.19 0.83 -11.31
C PRO A 67 4.38 -0.09 -11.05
N MET A 68 4.22 -1.03 -10.11
CA MET A 68 5.12 -2.18 -9.91
C MET A 68 4.34 -3.44 -9.57
N ARG A 69 5.00 -4.61 -9.65
CA ARG A 69 4.43 -5.85 -9.12
C ARG A 69 4.62 -5.90 -7.61
N SER A 70 3.54 -6.16 -6.85
CA SER A 70 3.60 -6.34 -5.40
C SER A 70 4.61 -7.44 -5.02
N PRO A 71 5.59 -7.15 -4.13
CA PRO A 71 6.54 -8.16 -3.65
C PRO A 71 5.91 -9.22 -2.75
N ASN A 72 4.68 -9.01 -2.25
CA ASN A 72 3.98 -9.99 -1.43
C ASN A 72 3.32 -11.05 -2.34
N PRO A 73 3.77 -12.34 -2.32
CA PRO A 73 3.23 -13.35 -3.22
C PRO A 73 1.74 -13.64 -2.99
N THR A 74 1.24 -13.50 -1.75
CA THR A 74 -0.17 -13.73 -1.41
C THR A 74 -1.12 -12.75 -2.10
N THR A 75 -0.61 -11.60 -2.57
CA THR A 75 -1.44 -10.64 -3.32
C THR A 75 -1.88 -11.15 -4.69
N HIS A 76 -1.29 -12.25 -5.17
CA HIS A 76 -1.61 -12.87 -6.46
C HIS A 76 -2.40 -14.18 -6.30
N ASP A 77 -2.95 -14.44 -5.12
CA ASP A 77 -3.80 -15.61 -4.84
C ASP A 77 -5.28 -15.20 -4.84
N ASP A 78 -5.94 -15.42 -5.97
CA ASP A 78 -7.35 -15.06 -6.16
C ASP A 78 -8.27 -15.80 -5.19
N ALA A 79 -7.97 -17.06 -4.85
CA ALA A 79 -8.80 -17.84 -3.92
C ALA A 79 -8.75 -17.26 -2.50
N VAL A 80 -7.58 -16.78 -2.07
CA VAL A 80 -7.44 -16.03 -0.82
C VAL A 80 -8.19 -14.70 -0.88
N GLY A 81 -8.11 -13.98 -2.00
CA GLY A 81 -8.85 -12.73 -2.23
C GLY A 81 -10.36 -12.90 -2.10
N GLU A 82 -10.93 -13.89 -2.80
CA GLU A 82 -12.36 -14.22 -2.77
C GLU A 82 -12.82 -14.63 -1.37
N ARG A 83 -12.03 -15.45 -0.67
CA ARG A 83 -12.35 -15.84 0.71
C ARG A 83 -12.31 -14.66 1.67
N LEU A 84 -11.32 -13.77 1.52
CA LEU A 84 -11.21 -12.55 2.33
C LEU A 84 -12.43 -11.65 2.11
N TYR A 85 -12.86 -11.49 0.86
CA TYR A 85 -14.06 -10.72 0.54
C TYR A 85 -15.31 -11.31 1.20
N ALA A 86 -15.54 -12.62 1.06
CA ALA A 86 -16.72 -13.29 1.63
C ALA A 86 -16.83 -13.12 3.15
N VAL A 87 -15.74 -13.40 3.89
CA VAL A 87 -15.69 -13.22 5.35
C VAL A 87 -15.85 -11.76 5.75
N SER A 88 -15.26 -10.84 4.99
CA SER A 88 -15.35 -9.40 5.29
C SER A 88 -16.77 -8.87 5.08
N ALA A 89 -17.43 -9.30 4.00
CA ALA A 89 -18.82 -8.96 3.72
C ALA A 89 -19.75 -9.45 4.83
N GLU A 90 -19.61 -10.72 5.25
CA GLU A 90 -20.36 -11.29 6.37
C GLU A 90 -20.13 -10.49 7.66
N ALA A 91 -18.87 -10.14 7.97
CA ALA A 91 -18.52 -9.41 9.18
C ALA A 91 -19.16 -8.01 9.27
N VAL A 92 -19.50 -7.39 8.14
CA VAL A 92 -20.18 -6.09 8.09
C VAL A 92 -21.68 -6.20 7.75
N GLY A 93 -22.24 -7.41 7.75
CA GLY A 93 -23.67 -7.65 7.48
C GLY A 93 -24.08 -7.45 6.02
N LEU A 94 -23.15 -7.61 5.07
CA LEU A 94 -23.44 -7.62 3.64
C LEU A 94 -23.55 -9.07 3.15
N ASP A 95 -24.62 -9.36 2.40
CA ASP A 95 -24.76 -10.66 1.74
C ASP A 95 -23.67 -10.82 0.67
N ALA A 96 -22.71 -11.72 0.92
CA ALA A 96 -21.64 -12.08 -0.02
C ALA A 96 -22.16 -12.68 -1.35
N ALA A 97 -23.48 -12.90 -1.48
CA ALA A 97 -24.13 -13.52 -2.61
C ALA A 97 -24.30 -12.60 -3.84
N ARG A 98 -23.94 -11.31 -3.77
CA ARG A 98 -23.96 -10.45 -4.95
C ARG A 98 -22.61 -10.55 -5.68
N PRO A 99 -22.52 -11.21 -6.85
CA PRO A 99 -21.29 -11.25 -7.61
C PRO A 99 -20.82 -9.83 -7.92
N SER A 100 -19.53 -9.57 -7.68
CA SER A 100 -18.87 -8.35 -8.11
C SER A 100 -19.11 -8.16 -9.62
N PRO A 101 -19.50 -6.97 -10.10
CA PRO A 101 -19.55 -6.71 -11.52
C PRO A 101 -18.13 -6.90 -12.07
N ARG A 102 -17.89 -8.04 -12.74
CA ARG A 102 -16.64 -8.30 -13.45
C ARG A 102 -16.42 -7.14 -14.41
N VAL A 103 -15.39 -6.32 -14.15
CA VAL A 103 -14.91 -5.36 -15.13
C VAL A 103 -14.34 -6.21 -16.27
N SER A 104 -15.07 -6.25 -17.38
CA SER A 104 -14.59 -6.88 -18.61
C SER A 104 -13.25 -6.27 -19.00
N PRO A 105 -12.23 -7.08 -19.35
CA PRO A 105 -11.04 -6.53 -19.98
C PRO A 105 -11.45 -5.89 -21.31
N ALA A 106 -11.02 -4.65 -21.51
CA ALA A 106 -11.12 -3.93 -22.78
C ALA A 106 -10.11 -4.50 -23.80
#